data_AF-A0A1W9WYH9-F1
#
_entry.id   AF-A0A1W9WYH9-F1
#
_cell.length_a   1.000
_cell.length_b   1.000
_cell.length_c   1.000
_cell.angle_alpha   90.00
_cell.angle_beta   90.00
_cell.angle_gamma   90.00
#
_symmetry.space_group_name_H-M   'P 1'
#
loop_
_entity.id
_entity.type
_entity.pdbx_description
1 polymer ?
#
loop_
_entity_poly.entity_id
_entity_poly.type
_entity_poly.pdbx_seq_one_letter_code
_entity_poly.pdbx_strand_id
1 'polypeptide(L)'
;MYKKLIINVTKHETRVALLEDGTIAELFIKREDDSDIAGNIHKGRVQRVLPGMQAAFVDIGLNQAAFIYVDDIICENHEEFERLFTETDEDEVSEEMEEAERVAPVKKRDCHIEDLITDGQEIMVQVAKSPIGTKGARVTSYISLPGRFLVLMPISDHIGISRRIEDEKERTRLRELIASLRKGNMGYIIRTAAE
;
A
#
# COMPACT_ATOMS: atom_id res chain seq x y z
N MET A 1 20.21 -2.42 29.41
CA MET A 1 19.28 -1.53 28.73
C MET A 1 17.88 -2.07 28.91
N TYR A 2 17.10 -1.43 29.78
CA TYR A 2 15.73 -1.83 30.04
C TYR A 2 14.79 -0.81 29.38
N LYS A 3 13.92 -1.30 28.49
CA LYS A 3 12.96 -0.47 27.75
C LYS A 3 11.57 -0.61 28.36
N LYS A 4 10.88 0.51 28.55
CA LYS A 4 9.50 0.59 29.05
C LYS A 4 8.65 1.36 28.07
N LEU A 5 7.46 0.85 27.78
CA LEU A 5 6.41 1.62 27.12
C LEU A 5 5.41 2.08 28.18
N ILE A 6 5.28 3.39 28.37
CA ILE A 6 4.30 3.98 29.31
C ILE A 6 3.16 4.57 28.49
N ILE A 7 1.95 4.09 28.73
CA ILE A 7 0.74 4.56 28.08
C ILE A 7 -0.11 5.30 29.10
N ASN A 8 -0.43 6.56 28.81
CA ASN A 8 -1.31 7.39 29.62
C ASN A 8 -2.50 7.82 28.75
N VAL A 9 -3.69 7.36 29.11
CA VAL A 9 -4.94 7.66 28.40
C VAL A 9 -5.73 8.67 29.25
N THR A 10 -6.03 9.83 28.67
CA THR A 10 -6.92 10.84 29.25
C THR A 10 -8.11 11.07 28.33
N LYS A 11 -9.08 11.91 28.76
CA LYS A 11 -10.26 12.23 27.96
C LYS A 11 -9.94 12.90 26.62
N HIS A 12 -8.87 13.69 26.53
CA HIS A 12 -8.60 14.53 25.34
C HIS A 12 -7.30 14.14 24.61
N GLU A 13 -6.44 13.35 25.26
CA GLU A 13 -5.20 12.89 24.67
C GLU A 13 -4.80 11.49 25.16
N THR A 14 -4.22 10.72 24.24
CA THR A 14 -3.48 9.50 24.54
C THR A 14 -2.00 9.78 24.34
N ARG A 15 -1.19 9.52 25.38
CA ARG A 15 0.26 9.71 25.38
C ARG A 15 0.96 8.38 25.50
N VAL A 16 1.94 8.14 24.65
CA VAL A 16 2.79 6.95 24.67
C VAL A 16 4.24 7.39 24.76
N ALA A 17 4.93 7.03 25.83
CA ALA A 17 6.35 7.32 26.02
C ALA A 17 7.16 6.03 25.98
N LEU A 18 8.22 6.02 25.17
CA LEU A 18 9.27 5.00 25.22
C LEU A 18 10.36 5.47 26.16
N LEU A 19 10.61 4.73 27.23
CA LEU A 19 11.67 5.01 28.19
C LEU A 19 12.82 4.02 27.99
N GLU A 20 14.04 4.54 27.99
CA GLU A 20 15.29 3.77 27.99
C GLU A 20 16.05 4.12 29.27
N ASP A 21 16.25 3.11 30.13
CA ASP A 21 16.96 3.24 31.40
C ASP A 21 16.44 4.41 32.28
N GLY A 22 15.12 4.64 32.24
CA GLY A 22 14.41 5.66 33.02
C GLY A 22 14.33 7.05 32.35
N THR A 23 15.01 7.25 31.22
CA THR A 23 14.94 8.50 30.44
C THR A 23 13.95 8.35 29.30
N ILE A 24 13.18 9.39 28.99
CA ILE A 24 12.27 9.39 27.84
C ILE A 24 13.10 9.47 26.55
N ALA A 25 13.01 8.45 25.70
CA ALA A 25 13.63 8.41 24.38
C ALA A 25 12.69 8.95 23.30
N GLU A 26 11.40 8.57 23.34
CA GLU A 26 10.38 9.02 22.39
C GLU A 26 9.05 9.32 23.11
N LEU A 27 8.29 10.28 22.59
CA LEU A 27 6.97 10.67 23.11
C LEU A 27 5.99 10.89 21.94
N PHE A 28 4.92 10.11 21.93
CA PHE A 28 3.81 10.22 20.99
C PHE A 28 2.57 10.74 21.70
N ILE A 29 1.90 11.74 21.12
CA ILE A 29 0.67 12.32 21.67
C ILE A 29 -0.38 12.31 20.57
N LYS A 30 -1.48 11.58 20.79
CA LYS A 30 -2.66 11.55 19.91
C LYS A 30 -3.80 12.30 20.58
N ARG A 31 -4.42 13.24 19.87
CA ARG A 31 -5.63 13.98 20.30
C ARG A 31 -6.85 13.50 19.50
N GLU A 32 -8.06 13.69 20.03
CA GLU A 32 -9.30 13.14 19.45
C GLU A 32 -9.63 13.68 18.05
N ASP A 33 -9.20 14.89 17.70
CA ASP A 33 -9.53 15.54 16.43
C ASP A 33 -8.71 15.06 15.22
N ASP A 34 -7.72 14.19 15.43
CA ASP A 34 -6.73 13.79 14.41
C ASP A 34 -6.89 12.32 13.98
N SER A 35 -8.11 11.91 13.69
CA SER A 35 -8.37 10.57 13.15
C SER A 35 -8.20 10.58 11.63
N ASP A 36 -6.96 10.68 11.16
CA ASP A 36 -6.65 10.29 9.79
C ASP A 36 -6.97 8.80 9.61
N ILE A 37 -7.79 8.49 8.60
CA ILE A 37 -8.19 7.12 8.29
C ILE A 37 -7.34 6.51 7.17
N ALA A 38 -6.38 7.26 6.64
CA ALA A 38 -5.46 6.78 5.62
C ALA A 38 -4.76 5.49 6.09
N GLY A 39 -4.74 4.48 5.22
CA GLY A 39 -4.18 3.16 5.52
C GLY A 39 -5.12 2.19 6.23
N ASN A 40 -6.28 2.64 6.76
CA ASN A 40 -7.26 1.73 7.35
C ASN A 40 -7.80 0.75 6.30
N ILE A 41 -8.03 -0.48 6.73
CA ILE A 41 -8.58 -1.55 5.89
C ILE A 41 -10.01 -1.83 6.34
N HIS A 42 -10.95 -1.79 5.40
CA HIS A 42 -12.36 -1.97 5.61
C HIS A 42 -12.90 -3.11 4.74
N LYS A 43 -13.94 -3.80 5.23
CA LYS A 43 -14.82 -4.60 4.39
C LYS A 43 -15.89 -3.67 3.84
N GLY A 44 -15.74 -3.26 2.59
CA GLY A 44 -16.67 -2.36 1.91
C GLY A 44 -17.81 -3.11 1.21
N ARG A 45 -18.94 -2.44 1.00
CA ARG A 45 -20.04 -2.90 0.14
C ARG A 45 -20.19 -1.96 -1.05
N VAL A 46 -20.11 -2.49 -2.26
CA VAL A 46 -20.35 -1.72 -3.50
C VAL A 46 -21.80 -1.24 -3.49
N GLN A 47 -22.00 0.08 -3.48
CA GLN A 47 -23.34 0.68 -3.51
C GLN A 47 -23.83 0.87 -4.95
N ARG A 48 -22.94 1.36 -5.82
CA ARG A 48 -23.27 1.65 -7.22
C ARG A 48 -22.02 1.66 -8.09
N VAL A 49 -22.04 0.90 -9.17
CA VAL A 49 -21.05 0.92 -10.24
C VAL A 49 -21.38 2.02 -11.26
N LEU A 50 -20.36 2.76 -11.71
CA LEU A 50 -20.46 3.86 -12.66
C LEU A 50 -19.58 3.61 -13.89
N PRO A 51 -20.08 2.89 -14.90
CA PRO A 51 -19.31 2.56 -16.11
C PRO A 51 -18.74 3.78 -16.83
N GLY A 52 -19.52 4.88 -16.92
CA GLY A 52 -19.08 6.12 -17.56
C GLY A 52 -17.90 6.82 -16.87
N MET A 53 -17.60 6.47 -15.61
CA MET A 53 -16.47 7.02 -14.85
C MET A 53 -15.41 5.97 -14.54
N GLN A 54 -15.60 4.71 -14.99
CA GLN A 54 -14.75 3.57 -14.63
C GLN A 54 -14.45 3.52 -13.13
N ALA A 55 -15.50 3.67 -12.32
CA ALA A 55 -15.42 3.77 -10.87
C ALA A 55 -16.68 3.21 -10.21
N ALA A 56 -16.61 2.96 -8.90
CA ALA A 56 -17.78 2.59 -8.10
C ALA A 56 -17.77 3.29 -6.75
N PHE A 57 -18.96 3.49 -6.19
CA PHE A 57 -19.13 3.91 -4.79
C PHE A 57 -19.14 2.70 -3.87
N VAL A 58 -18.38 2.79 -2.78
CA VAL A 58 -18.22 1.73 -1.78
C VAL A 58 -18.57 2.29 -0.42
N ASP A 59 -19.52 1.65 0.26
CA ASP A 59 -19.82 1.91 1.66
C ASP A 59 -18.75 1.26 2.53
N ILE A 60 -18.08 2.06 3.35
CA ILE A 60 -17.08 1.60 4.34
C ILE A 60 -17.47 1.98 5.78
N GLY A 61 -18.72 2.41 6.00
CA GLY A 61 -19.24 2.80 7.32
C GLY A 61 -18.90 4.24 7.73
N LEU A 62 -18.60 5.11 6.77
CA LEU A 62 -18.36 6.54 7.00
C LEU A 62 -19.55 7.38 6.55
N ASN A 63 -19.59 8.63 6.99
CA ASN A 63 -20.67 9.58 6.64
C ASN A 63 -20.77 9.85 5.12
N GLN A 64 -19.66 9.70 4.38
CA GLN A 64 -19.61 9.84 2.93
C GLN A 64 -19.17 8.52 2.30
N ALA A 65 -19.84 8.10 1.23
CA ALA A 65 -19.45 6.92 0.47
C ALA A 65 -18.05 7.11 -0.11
N ALA A 66 -17.20 6.09 0.06
CA ALA A 66 -15.90 6.05 -0.58
C ALA A 66 -16.05 5.75 -2.08
N PHE A 67 -15.01 6.01 -2.87
CA PHE A 67 -14.97 5.66 -4.28
C PHE A 67 -13.71 4.87 -4.60
N ILE A 68 -13.86 3.92 -5.53
CA ILE A 68 -12.79 3.08 -6.07
C ILE A 68 -12.76 3.22 -7.59
N TYR A 69 -11.57 3.29 -8.19
CA TYR A 69 -11.38 3.28 -9.64
C TYR A 69 -11.14 1.88 -10.16
N VAL A 70 -11.35 1.66 -11.46
CA VAL A 70 -11.08 0.37 -12.11
C VAL A 70 -9.64 -0.10 -11.91
N ASP A 71 -8.66 0.80 -12.04
CA ASP A 71 -7.23 0.52 -11.83
C ASP A 71 -6.90 0.17 -10.37
N ASP A 72 -7.78 0.47 -9.42
CA ASP A 72 -7.64 0.21 -7.99
C ASP A 72 -8.31 -1.14 -7.59
N ILE A 73 -8.87 -1.88 -8.55
CA ILE A 73 -9.51 -3.19 -8.34
C ILE A 73 -8.58 -4.31 -8.79
N ILE A 74 -8.48 -5.35 -7.98
CA ILE A 74 -7.72 -6.55 -8.31
C ILE A 74 -8.42 -7.28 -9.45
N CYS A 75 -7.73 -7.34 -10.59
CA CYS A 75 -8.07 -8.21 -11.71
C CYS A 75 -7.28 -9.53 -11.57
N GLU A 76 -7.83 -10.66 -12.05
CA GLU A 76 -7.17 -11.98 -11.99
C GLU A 76 -5.78 -12.03 -12.66
N ASN A 77 -5.42 -11.02 -13.46
CA ASN A 77 -4.08 -10.84 -14.01
C ASN A 77 -3.30 -9.76 -13.22
N HIS A 78 -2.57 -10.20 -12.20
CA HIS A 78 -1.66 -9.36 -11.38
C HIS A 78 -0.53 -8.66 -12.16
N GLU A 79 -0.32 -9.00 -13.43
CA GLU A 79 0.82 -8.55 -14.24
C GLU A 79 0.87 -7.03 -14.50
N GLU A 80 -0.27 -6.34 -14.53
CA GLU A 80 -0.30 -4.88 -14.79
C GLU A 80 0.12 -4.06 -13.56
N PHE A 81 -0.28 -4.45 -12.35
CA PHE A 81 0.13 -3.78 -11.12
C PHE A 81 1.64 -3.94 -10.88
N GLU A 82 2.19 -5.12 -11.17
CA GLU A 82 3.62 -5.41 -11.09
C GLU A 82 4.48 -4.48 -11.96
N ARG A 83 4.01 -4.17 -13.19
CA ARG A 83 4.78 -3.36 -14.13
C ARG A 83 4.88 -1.88 -13.77
N LEU A 84 3.88 -1.35 -13.04
CA LEU A 84 3.95 0.01 -12.50
C LEU A 84 5.13 0.20 -11.53
N PHE A 85 5.56 -0.89 -10.87
CA PHE A 85 6.74 -0.86 -9.99
C PHE A 85 8.03 -1.17 -10.75
N THR A 86 8.03 -2.03 -11.77
CA THR A 86 9.25 -2.31 -12.56
C THR A 86 9.67 -1.16 -13.46
N GLU A 87 8.72 -0.43 -14.06
CA GLU A 87 9.02 0.76 -14.90
C GLU A 87 9.76 1.87 -14.12
N THR A 88 9.76 1.83 -12.79
CA THR A 88 10.51 2.79 -11.97
C THR A 88 11.80 2.28 -11.37
N ASP A 89 12.12 1.00 -11.57
CA ASP A 89 13.43 0.41 -11.22
C ASP A 89 14.33 0.24 -12.47
N GLU A 90 13.82 0.44 -13.69
CA GLU A 90 14.53 0.21 -14.97
C GLU A 90 15.45 1.37 -15.44
N ASP A 91 15.55 2.48 -14.72
CA ASP A 91 16.44 3.59 -15.10
C ASP A 91 17.96 3.27 -14.92
N GLU A 92 18.35 2.11 -14.36
CA GLU A 92 19.76 1.75 -14.13
C GLU A 92 20.10 0.26 -14.36
N VAL A 93 19.70 -0.32 -15.49
CA VAL A 93 20.31 -1.60 -15.94
C VAL A 93 20.95 -1.43 -17.32
N SER A 94 22.27 -1.34 -17.30
CA SER A 94 23.27 -1.42 -18.38
C SER A 94 22.79 -1.89 -19.77
N GLU A 95 23.20 -1.12 -20.79
CA GLU A 95 23.00 -1.25 -22.24
C GLU A 95 23.53 -2.54 -22.91
N GLU A 96 23.68 -3.69 -22.22
CA GLU A 96 24.29 -4.91 -22.81
C GLU A 96 23.42 -6.17 -22.80
N MET A 97 22.09 -6.05 -22.66
CA MET A 97 21.15 -7.14 -22.98
C MET A 97 20.12 -6.71 -24.03
N GLU A 98 20.58 -6.04 -25.09
CA GLU A 98 19.79 -5.81 -26.31
C GLU A 98 19.74 -7.09 -27.15
N GLU A 99 18.64 -7.86 -27.10
CA GLU A 99 17.91 -8.36 -28.30
C GLU A 99 16.82 -9.41 -28.04
N ALA A 100 16.64 -9.93 -26.83
CA ALA A 100 15.71 -11.04 -26.60
C ALA A 100 14.75 -10.83 -25.43
N GLU A 101 13.97 -9.74 -25.48
CA GLU A 101 12.57 -9.64 -24.98
C GLU A 101 12.14 -8.18 -25.04
N ARG A 102 11.95 -7.64 -26.25
CA ARG A 102 11.02 -6.53 -26.42
C ARG A 102 9.63 -7.08 -26.16
N VAL A 103 9.23 -7.16 -24.90
CA VAL A 103 7.84 -7.41 -24.52
C VAL A 103 7.05 -6.30 -25.18
N ALA A 104 6.28 -6.66 -26.21
CA ALA A 104 5.40 -5.74 -26.91
C ALA A 104 4.56 -4.97 -25.87
N PRO A 105 4.20 -3.69 -26.13
CA PRO A 105 3.34 -2.95 -25.20
C PRO A 105 2.08 -3.77 -25.01
N VAL A 106 1.94 -4.37 -23.82
CA VAL A 106 0.76 -5.15 -23.51
C VAL A 106 -0.36 -4.14 -23.53
N LYS A 107 -1.28 -4.34 -24.48
CA LYS A 107 -2.53 -3.59 -24.55
C LYS A 107 -3.08 -3.53 -23.14
N LYS A 108 -3.18 -2.33 -22.56
CA LYS A 108 -4.00 -2.06 -21.37
C LYS A 108 -5.26 -2.88 -21.60
N ARG A 109 -5.48 -3.93 -20.81
CA ARG A 109 -6.73 -4.64 -20.99
C ARG A 109 -7.81 -3.62 -20.70
N ASP A 110 -8.73 -3.44 -21.62
CA ASP A 110 -9.94 -2.66 -21.42
C ASP A 110 -10.81 -3.42 -20.39
N CYS A 111 -10.31 -3.54 -19.16
CA CYS A 111 -11.09 -4.06 -18.06
C CYS A 111 -12.11 -2.97 -17.74
N HIS A 112 -13.38 -3.25 -18.00
CA HIS A 112 -14.43 -2.35 -17.61
C HIS A 112 -14.84 -2.65 -16.18
N ILE A 113 -15.11 -1.59 -15.42
CA ILE A 113 -15.51 -1.68 -14.01
C ILE A 113 -16.69 -2.64 -13.77
N GLU A 114 -17.58 -2.75 -14.76
CA GLU A 114 -18.78 -3.60 -14.75
C GLU A 114 -18.49 -5.09 -14.90
N ASP A 115 -17.31 -5.45 -15.42
CA ASP A 115 -16.85 -6.84 -15.50
C ASP A 115 -16.15 -7.28 -14.21
N LEU A 116 -15.68 -6.33 -13.39
CA LEU A 116 -14.88 -6.62 -12.19
C LEU A 116 -15.73 -6.68 -10.92
N ILE A 117 -16.71 -5.79 -10.79
CA ILE A 117 -17.53 -5.68 -9.58
C ILE A 117 -18.99 -5.40 -9.91
N THR A 118 -19.87 -5.81 -8.99
CA THR A 118 -21.32 -5.65 -9.10
C THR A 118 -21.91 -4.93 -7.89
N ASP A 119 -23.07 -4.30 -8.08
CA ASP A 119 -23.80 -3.64 -7.00
C ASP A 119 -24.16 -4.65 -5.89
N GLY A 120 -23.88 -4.27 -4.63
CA GLY A 120 -24.09 -5.10 -3.45
C GLY A 120 -22.93 -6.03 -3.08
N GLN A 121 -21.93 -6.21 -3.96
CA GLN A 121 -20.74 -7.02 -3.71
C GLN A 121 -19.94 -6.50 -2.51
N GLU A 122 -19.42 -7.42 -1.70
CA GLU A 122 -18.51 -7.09 -0.60
C GLU A 122 -17.07 -7.18 -1.10
N ILE A 123 -16.26 -6.17 -0.82
CA ILE A 123 -14.87 -6.06 -1.26
C ILE A 123 -13.99 -5.56 -0.12
N MET A 124 -12.79 -6.13 0.04
CA MET A 124 -11.80 -5.62 0.96
C MET A 124 -11.11 -4.42 0.33
N VAL A 125 -11.07 -3.29 1.05
CA VAL A 125 -10.49 -2.05 0.55
C VAL A 125 -9.64 -1.37 1.61
N GLN A 126 -8.56 -0.73 1.19
CA GLN A 126 -7.71 0.13 1.99
C GLN A 126 -7.93 1.60 1.60
N VAL A 127 -7.98 2.48 2.59
CA VAL A 127 -8.08 3.93 2.33
C VAL A 127 -6.74 4.46 1.83
N ALA A 128 -6.68 4.82 0.55
CA ALA A 128 -5.50 5.41 -0.07
C ALA A 128 -5.43 6.93 0.17
N LYS A 129 -6.59 7.61 0.18
CA LYS A 129 -6.70 9.03 0.53
C LYS A 129 -7.92 9.27 1.40
N SER A 130 -7.72 10.00 2.49
CA SER A 130 -8.80 10.38 3.40
C SER A 130 -9.82 11.31 2.74
N PRO A 131 -11.06 11.37 3.24
CA PRO A 131 -12.11 12.25 2.72
C PRO A 131 -11.68 13.72 2.76
N ILE A 132 -12.08 14.49 1.75
CA ILE A 132 -11.79 15.92 1.67
C ILE A 132 -13.08 16.68 1.38
N GLY A 133 -13.54 17.47 2.36
CA GLY A 133 -14.76 18.27 2.24
C GLY A 133 -16.00 17.39 2.04
N THR A 134 -16.63 17.49 0.86
CA THR A 134 -17.80 16.68 0.46
C THR A 134 -17.43 15.42 -0.33
N LYS A 135 -16.15 15.25 -0.70
CA LYS A 135 -15.67 14.10 -1.45
C LYS A 135 -15.25 13.01 -0.45
N GLY A 136 -15.87 11.84 -0.58
CA GLY A 136 -15.53 10.67 0.24
C GLY A 136 -14.09 10.20 0.05
N ALA A 137 -13.69 9.18 0.82
CA ALA A 137 -12.35 8.61 0.74
C ALA A 137 -12.09 7.95 -0.63
N ARG A 138 -10.84 8.03 -1.12
CA ARG A 138 -10.38 7.16 -2.21
C ARG A 138 -9.91 5.85 -1.58
N VAL A 139 -10.41 4.73 -2.07
CA VAL A 139 -10.01 3.41 -1.61
C VAL A 139 -9.41 2.58 -2.74
N THR A 140 -8.62 1.59 -2.37
CA THR A 140 -8.00 0.62 -3.28
C THR A 140 -8.13 -0.78 -2.74
N SER A 141 -8.24 -1.78 -3.60
CA SER A 141 -8.24 -3.19 -3.19
C SER A 141 -6.82 -3.77 -3.07
N TYR A 142 -5.81 -3.08 -3.61
CA TYR A 142 -4.40 -3.42 -3.43
C TYR A 142 -3.94 -3.08 -2.01
N ILE A 143 -4.01 -4.07 -1.11
CA ILE A 143 -3.66 -3.90 0.29
C ILE A 143 -2.14 -3.81 0.47
N SER A 144 -1.69 -2.82 1.24
CA SER A 144 -0.31 -2.64 1.65
C SER A 144 -0.20 -2.56 3.17
N LEU A 145 0.80 -3.26 3.73
CA LEU A 145 1.03 -3.35 5.17
C LEU A 145 2.45 -2.82 5.49
N PRO A 146 2.59 -1.51 5.74
CA PRO A 146 3.87 -0.90 6.03
C PRO A 146 4.35 -1.23 7.45
N GLY A 147 5.49 -1.91 7.54
CA GLY A 147 6.29 -2.06 8.75
C GLY A 147 7.43 -1.04 8.82
N ARG A 148 8.34 -1.21 9.79
CA ARG A 148 9.51 -0.34 9.96
C ARG A 148 10.49 -0.47 8.78
N PHE A 149 10.80 -1.69 8.40
CA PHE A 149 11.83 -2.01 7.40
C PHE A 149 11.24 -2.42 6.04
N LEU A 150 10.04 -3.00 6.03
CA LEU A 150 9.41 -3.58 4.85
C LEU A 150 7.98 -3.07 4.71
N VAL A 151 7.47 -3.00 3.50
CA VAL A 151 6.04 -2.94 3.19
C VAL A 151 5.65 -4.27 2.57
N LEU A 152 4.72 -4.99 3.19
CA LEU A 152 4.18 -6.23 2.62
C LEU A 152 3.02 -5.91 1.69
N MET A 153 3.02 -6.49 0.50
CA MET A 153 1.97 -6.39 -0.52
C MET A 153 1.45 -7.80 -0.79
N PRO A 154 0.37 -8.25 -0.09
CA PRO A 154 -0.06 -9.65 -0.14
C PRO A 154 -0.56 -10.12 -1.52
N ILE A 155 -0.86 -9.17 -2.40
CA ILE A 155 -1.61 -9.34 -3.66
C ILE A 155 -0.71 -8.99 -4.87
N SER A 156 0.60 -9.05 -4.67
CA SER A 156 1.64 -8.68 -5.61
C SER A 156 2.78 -9.68 -5.45
N ASP A 157 3.58 -9.90 -6.50
CA ASP A 157 4.80 -10.71 -6.48
C ASP A 157 6.06 -9.83 -6.33
N HIS A 158 5.92 -8.53 -6.57
CA HIS A 158 7.00 -7.57 -6.74
C HIS A 158 7.93 -7.46 -5.52
N ILE A 159 9.25 -7.45 -5.77
CA ILE A 159 10.28 -7.10 -4.78
C ILE A 159 10.92 -5.78 -5.20
N GLY A 160 10.50 -4.69 -4.56
CA GLY A 160 11.00 -3.34 -4.79
C GLY A 160 11.96 -2.88 -3.69
N ILE A 161 12.90 -2.00 -4.04
CA ILE A 161 13.82 -1.38 -3.08
C ILE A 161 13.64 0.13 -3.12
N SER A 162 13.57 0.77 -1.96
CA SER A 162 13.48 2.22 -1.84
C SER A 162 14.56 2.91 -2.68
N ARG A 163 14.15 3.82 -3.57
CA ARG A 163 15.06 4.65 -4.41
C ARG A 163 16.07 5.49 -3.61
N ARG A 164 15.83 5.71 -2.32
CA ARG A 164 16.77 6.40 -1.42
C ARG A 164 17.97 5.55 -0.99
N ILE A 165 17.94 4.24 -1.25
CA ILE A 165 19.08 3.35 -1.03
C ILE A 165 19.85 3.33 -2.35
N GLU A 166 20.95 4.07 -2.41
CA GLU A 166 21.75 4.30 -3.62
C GLU A 166 22.90 3.29 -3.76
N ASP A 167 23.34 2.63 -2.68
CA ASP A 167 24.42 1.64 -2.74
C ASP A 167 23.95 0.34 -3.39
N GLU A 168 24.47 0.07 -4.59
CA GLU A 168 24.12 -1.12 -5.38
C GLU A 168 24.50 -2.45 -4.71
N LYS A 169 25.57 -2.46 -3.91
CA LYS A 169 25.95 -3.67 -3.15
C LYS A 169 24.90 -3.98 -2.09
N GLU A 170 24.44 -2.94 -1.40
CA GLU A 170 23.42 -3.06 -0.37
C GLU A 170 22.06 -3.43 -0.97
N ARG A 171 21.69 -2.84 -2.11
CA ARG A 171 20.49 -3.22 -2.88
C ARG A 171 20.50 -4.70 -3.24
N THR A 172 21.62 -5.21 -3.75
CA THR A 172 21.79 -6.62 -4.08
C THR A 172 21.63 -7.51 -2.84
N ARG A 173 22.34 -7.19 -1.75
CA ARG A 173 22.27 -7.91 -0.48
C ARG A 173 20.84 -7.99 0.08
N LEU A 174 20.13 -6.85 0.08
CA LEU A 174 18.76 -6.74 0.58
C LEU A 174 17.77 -7.54 -0.29
N ARG A 175 17.94 -7.52 -1.62
CA ARG A 175 17.14 -8.31 -2.56
C ARG A 175 17.30 -9.81 -2.30
N GLU A 176 18.53 -10.30 -2.19
CA GLU A 176 18.82 -11.71 -1.91
C GLU A 176 18.26 -12.16 -0.54
N LEU A 177 18.41 -11.31 0.48
CA LEU A 177 17.90 -11.58 1.82
C LEU A 177 16.37 -11.76 1.80
N ILE A 178 15.64 -10.85 1.15
CA ILE A 178 14.17 -10.93 1.06
C ILE A 178 13.75 -12.11 0.20
N ALA A 179 14.43 -12.39 -0.91
CA ALA A 179 14.16 -13.56 -1.73
C ALA A 179 14.27 -14.87 -0.92
N SER A 180 15.23 -14.95 0.01
CA SER A 180 15.39 -16.13 0.89
C SER A 180 14.32 -16.26 1.98
N LEU A 181 13.79 -15.13 2.47
CA LEU A 181 12.81 -15.10 3.57
C LEU A 181 11.36 -15.18 3.09
N ARG A 182 11.14 -14.86 1.81
CA ARG A 182 9.84 -14.80 1.19
C ARG A 182 9.11 -16.14 1.28
N LYS A 183 7.83 -16.08 1.65
CA LYS A 183 6.91 -17.22 1.66
C LYS A 183 5.78 -16.97 0.67
N GLY A 184 5.66 -17.82 -0.35
CA GLY A 184 4.63 -17.73 -1.37
C GLY A 184 4.74 -16.47 -2.24
N ASN A 185 3.68 -16.21 -2.99
CA ASN A 185 3.65 -15.16 -4.01
C ASN A 185 3.17 -13.82 -3.41
N MET A 186 3.86 -13.34 -2.37
CA MET A 186 3.62 -12.01 -1.77
C MET A 186 4.76 -11.05 -2.08
N GLY A 187 4.46 -9.78 -2.27
CA GLY A 187 5.39 -8.74 -2.67
C GLY A 187 5.91 -7.98 -1.47
N TYR A 188 7.09 -7.37 -1.63
CA TYR A 188 7.78 -6.64 -0.57
C TYR A 188 8.40 -5.37 -1.13
N ILE A 189 8.26 -4.26 -0.42
CA ILE A 189 9.04 -3.04 -0.68
C ILE A 189 9.99 -2.81 0.49
N ILE A 190 11.29 -2.79 0.22
CA ILE A 190 12.33 -2.53 1.21
C ILE A 190 12.44 -1.02 1.44
N ARG A 191 12.26 -0.58 2.69
CA ARG A 191 12.25 0.84 3.08
C ARG A 191 13.67 1.31 3.40
N THR A 192 13.92 2.62 3.29
CA THR A 192 15.21 3.25 3.61
C THR A 192 15.72 2.92 5.01
N ALA A 193 14.85 2.67 5.98
CA ALA A 193 15.26 2.31 7.34
C ALA A 193 15.88 0.92 7.47
N ALA A 194 15.93 0.12 6.39
CA ALA A 194 16.52 -1.22 6.36
C ALA A 194 18.03 -1.21 6.06
N GLU A 195 18.57 -0.08 5.59
CA GLU A 195 20.01 0.24 5.57
C GLU A 195 20.51 0.48 7.01
#